data_AF-A0A949DSM5-F1
#
_entry.id   AF-A0A949DSM5-F1
#
_cell.length_a   1.000
_cell.length_b   1.000
_cell.length_c   1.000
_cell.angle_alpha   90.00
_cell.angle_beta   90.00
_cell.angle_gamma   90.00
#
_symmetry.space_group_name_H-M   'P 1'
#
loop_
_entity.id
_entity.type
_entity.pdbx_description
1 polymer ?
#
loop_
_entity_poly.entity_id
_entity_poly.type
_entity_poly.pdbx_seq_one_letter_code
_entity_poly.pdbx_strand_id
1 'polypeptide(L)'
;MDKIVFARIAWHPRYDGKYPLPYTAAYWTEKPDAEFAEWLNFKAVRGKCYGWVKPSSSWTADLKNLEAGSETESIEGVTVIWVARDPNGGSKIVGWYENATMFSNLKDRPKPLKFSYLFVAHSKDCVLLEESQRTFRIEKNFRNLWYAKDETSFKEKVIEFLAEGGSDLFIDPVETDFSDIEGKRKLVNHLRVERSSKLVRKFKESLQDFKCTVCDFDFEKQYGDIGRHFIEAHHIKPVSSYKSDGITSIKDLAAVCSNCHRMLHRNVPQPSVNDLIQTIKKRKK
;
A
#
# COMPACT_ATOMS: atom_id res chain seq x y z
N MET A 1 -11.01 19.08 -0.65
CA MET A 1 -9.67 18.81 -1.23
C MET A 1 -9.73 19.28 -2.67
N ASP A 2 -9.36 20.52 -2.96
CA ASP A 2 -9.64 21.10 -4.29
C ASP A 2 -8.43 21.06 -5.22
N LYS A 3 -7.22 21.00 -4.67
CA LYS A 3 -5.95 21.02 -5.40
C LYS A 3 -5.40 19.60 -5.56
N ILE A 4 -5.85 18.88 -6.58
CA ILE A 4 -5.40 17.50 -6.86
C ILE A 4 -4.54 17.46 -8.12
N VAL A 5 -3.37 16.85 -8.00
CA VAL A 5 -2.45 16.58 -9.12
C VAL A 5 -2.07 15.10 -9.16
N PHE A 6 -2.13 14.51 -10.34
CA PHE A 6 -1.69 13.15 -10.61
C PHE A 6 -0.28 13.19 -11.18
N ALA A 7 0.63 12.44 -10.57
CA ALA A 7 2.03 12.34 -10.96
C ALA A 7 2.34 10.91 -11.42
N ARG A 8 2.71 10.78 -12.69
CA ARG A 8 3.08 9.50 -13.30
C ARG A 8 4.55 9.19 -13.04
N ILE A 9 4.81 8.01 -12.51
CA ILE A 9 6.15 7.47 -12.23
C ILE A 9 6.29 6.03 -12.74
N ALA A 10 7.50 5.52 -12.78
CA ALA A 10 7.78 4.12 -13.08
C ALA A 10 7.21 3.21 -11.97
N TRP A 11 6.73 2.02 -12.34
CA TRP A 11 6.24 1.03 -11.38
C TRP A 11 7.38 0.46 -10.55
N HIS A 12 7.23 0.52 -9.23
CA HIS A 12 8.16 -0.11 -8.30
C HIS A 12 7.40 -0.71 -7.10
N PRO A 13 7.79 -1.87 -6.54
CA PRO A 13 7.04 -2.45 -5.44
C PRO A 13 7.09 -1.63 -4.15
N ARG A 14 8.19 -0.93 -3.86
CA ARG A 14 8.44 -0.35 -2.52
C ARG A 14 8.64 1.15 -2.38
N TYR A 15 9.02 1.88 -3.43
CA TYR A 15 9.35 3.34 -3.41
C TYR A 15 10.07 3.91 -2.17
N ASP A 16 10.78 3.09 -1.40
CA ASP A 16 11.49 3.42 -0.16
C ASP A 16 13.01 3.23 -0.30
N GLY A 17 13.46 2.84 -1.50
CA GLY A 17 14.85 2.49 -1.81
C GLY A 17 15.34 1.16 -1.23
N LYS A 18 14.46 0.27 -0.73
CA LYS A 18 14.82 -1.05 -0.15
C LYS A 18 14.42 -2.22 -1.05
N TYR A 19 15.05 -2.33 -2.21
CA TYR A 19 14.96 -3.54 -3.06
C TYR A 19 16.29 -4.32 -3.02
N PRO A 20 16.28 -5.67 -2.97
CA PRO A 20 17.51 -6.45 -2.82
C PRO A 20 18.17 -6.69 -4.19
N LEU A 21 19.49 -6.49 -4.29
CA LEU A 21 20.52 -7.41 -4.79
C LEU A 21 21.89 -6.66 -4.90
N PRO A 22 23.05 -7.38 -4.95
CA PRO A 22 24.26 -7.01 -4.23
C PRO A 22 25.11 -6.00 -5.00
N TYR A 23 25.01 -4.71 -4.71
CA TYR A 23 25.76 -3.74 -5.50
C TYR A 23 26.39 -2.66 -4.64
N THR A 24 27.71 -2.65 -4.72
CA THR A 24 28.65 -1.72 -4.06
C THR A 24 28.33 -0.28 -4.42
N ALA A 25 28.88 0.66 -3.65
CA ALA A 25 28.74 2.12 -3.86
C ALA A 25 28.97 2.58 -5.34
N ALA A 26 29.70 1.80 -6.14
CA ALA A 26 29.99 2.06 -7.55
C ALA A 26 28.82 1.81 -8.52
N TYR A 27 27.80 1.01 -8.18
CA TYR A 27 26.64 0.82 -9.06
C TYR A 27 25.62 1.96 -8.93
N TRP A 28 25.66 2.68 -7.80
CA TRP A 28 24.82 3.87 -7.55
C TRP A 28 25.20 5.05 -8.45
N THR A 29 26.37 5.02 -9.07
CA THR A 29 26.86 6.05 -10.00
C THR A 29 26.49 5.80 -11.46
N GLU A 30 25.88 4.66 -11.80
CA GLU A 30 25.59 4.27 -13.20
C GLU A 30 24.11 4.38 -13.63
N LYS A 31 23.16 4.50 -12.69
CA LYS A 31 21.75 4.74 -13.00
C LYS A 31 21.51 6.23 -13.27
N PRO A 32 20.71 6.62 -14.28
CA PRO A 32 20.36 8.02 -14.46
C PRO A 32 19.61 8.53 -13.23
N ASP A 33 20.08 9.65 -12.66
CA ASP A 33 19.61 10.24 -11.40
C ASP A 33 18.07 10.34 -11.28
N ALA A 34 17.40 10.49 -12.41
CA ALA A 34 15.95 10.57 -12.58
C ALA A 34 15.20 9.28 -12.15
N GLU A 35 15.59 8.10 -12.65
CA GLU A 35 14.90 6.84 -12.28
C GLU A 35 15.07 6.53 -10.80
N PHE A 36 16.25 6.86 -10.27
CA PHE A 36 16.56 6.67 -8.87
C PHE A 36 15.76 7.61 -7.96
N ALA A 37 15.49 8.84 -8.39
CA ALA A 37 14.72 9.80 -7.64
C ALA A 37 13.26 9.33 -7.43
N GLU A 38 12.61 8.76 -8.46
CA GLU A 38 11.24 8.22 -8.34
C GLU A 38 11.14 7.13 -7.27
N TRP A 39 12.17 6.28 -7.16
CA TRP A 39 12.21 5.16 -6.21
C TRP A 39 12.33 5.61 -4.75
N LEU A 40 12.57 6.90 -4.52
CA LEU A 40 12.77 7.48 -3.20
C LEU A 40 11.66 8.47 -2.82
N ASN A 41 10.58 8.53 -3.62
CA ASN A 41 9.44 9.39 -3.37
C ASN A 41 8.91 9.19 -1.94
N PHE A 42 8.68 7.95 -1.52
CA PHE A 42 8.15 7.63 -0.18
C PHE A 42 9.23 7.38 0.87
N LYS A 43 10.51 7.58 0.54
CA LYS A 43 11.60 7.50 1.54
C LYS A 43 11.63 8.75 2.40
N ALA A 44 11.10 8.63 3.61
CA ALA A 44 11.14 9.71 4.60
C ALA A 44 12.57 10.06 5.01
N VAL A 45 12.90 11.36 4.99
CA VAL A 45 14.15 11.92 5.50
C VAL A 45 13.80 13.11 6.38
N ARG A 46 14.24 13.08 7.65
CA ARG A 46 13.95 14.12 8.65
C ARG A 46 12.43 14.40 8.76
N GLY A 47 11.61 13.35 8.71
CA GLY A 47 10.15 13.44 8.85
C GLY A 47 9.41 14.00 7.62
N LYS A 48 10.06 14.07 6.46
CA LYS A 48 9.46 14.54 5.20
C LYS A 48 9.71 13.58 4.04
N CYS A 49 8.74 13.45 3.15
CA CYS A 49 8.90 12.82 1.85
C CYS A 49 9.16 13.90 0.80
N TYR A 50 10.02 13.58 -0.16
CA TYR A 50 10.44 14.49 -1.22
C TYR A 50 10.13 13.80 -2.54
N GLY A 51 9.01 14.19 -3.15
CA GLY A 51 8.50 13.60 -4.37
C GLY A 51 9.14 14.20 -5.61
N TRP A 52 9.68 13.32 -6.45
CA TRP A 52 10.23 13.65 -7.74
C TRP A 52 9.35 13.06 -8.85
N VAL A 53 9.11 13.88 -9.86
CA VAL A 53 8.60 13.52 -11.18
C VAL A 53 9.12 14.57 -12.14
N LYS A 54 9.40 14.18 -13.38
CA LYS A 54 9.76 15.15 -14.41
C LYS A 54 8.56 16.08 -14.67
N PRO A 55 8.62 17.40 -14.42
CA PRO A 55 7.43 18.25 -14.51
C PRO A 55 6.83 18.31 -15.92
N SER A 56 7.70 18.56 -16.90
CA SER A 56 7.37 18.74 -18.30
C SER A 56 8.66 18.64 -19.14
N SER A 57 8.55 18.79 -20.46
CA SER A 57 9.72 18.94 -21.34
C SER A 57 10.50 20.22 -21.05
N SER A 58 9.86 21.27 -20.54
CA SER A 58 10.48 22.55 -20.17
C SER A 58 11.01 22.57 -18.73
N TRP A 59 10.98 21.45 -18.01
CA TRP A 59 11.44 21.32 -16.62
C TRP A 59 10.69 22.17 -15.59
N THR A 60 9.55 22.74 -15.97
CA THR A 60 8.68 23.57 -15.13
C THR A 60 7.30 22.98 -14.97
N ALA A 61 6.69 23.17 -13.81
CA ALA A 61 5.30 22.79 -13.52
C ALA A 61 4.38 24.02 -13.59
N ASP A 62 3.17 23.83 -14.13
CA ASP A 62 2.20 24.90 -14.31
C ASP A 62 1.24 24.96 -13.12
N LEU A 63 1.59 25.78 -12.14
CA LEU A 63 0.84 25.98 -10.90
C LEU A 63 -0.52 26.66 -11.13
N LYS A 64 -0.73 27.36 -12.26
CA LYS A 64 -2.01 27.97 -12.64
C LYS A 64 -3.10 26.92 -12.88
N ASN A 65 -2.71 25.64 -12.97
CA ASN A 65 -3.64 24.53 -13.05
C ASN A 65 -4.20 24.06 -11.71
N LEU A 66 -3.62 24.48 -10.59
CA LEU A 66 -4.14 24.24 -9.24
C LEU A 66 -4.77 25.49 -8.62
N GLU A 67 -4.27 26.67 -8.99
CA GLU A 67 -4.77 27.94 -8.48
C GLU A 67 -4.69 29.01 -9.56
N ALA A 68 -5.85 29.37 -10.12
CA ALA A 68 -5.93 30.32 -11.23
C ALA A 68 -5.37 31.70 -10.80
N GLY A 69 -4.51 32.28 -11.64
CA GLY A 69 -3.90 33.58 -11.35
C GLY A 69 -2.71 33.54 -10.38
N SER A 70 -2.28 32.36 -9.93
CA SER A 70 -1.05 32.26 -9.12
C SER A 70 0.19 32.65 -9.94
N GLU A 71 0.97 33.58 -9.38
CA GLU A 71 2.34 33.93 -9.81
C GLU A 71 3.39 33.37 -8.83
N THR A 72 2.98 32.50 -7.90
CA THR A 72 3.88 32.00 -6.86
C THR A 72 4.84 30.93 -7.38
N GLU A 73 5.98 30.78 -6.70
CA GLU A 73 6.91 29.68 -6.98
C GLU A 73 6.49 28.34 -6.35
N SER A 74 5.49 28.37 -5.46
CA SER A 74 4.97 27.19 -4.78
C SER A 74 3.52 27.33 -4.35
N ILE A 75 2.81 26.21 -4.30
CA ILE A 75 1.45 26.09 -3.76
C ILE A 75 1.44 25.04 -2.66
N GLU A 76 0.83 25.37 -1.52
CA GLU A 76 0.60 24.46 -0.40
C GLU A 76 -0.81 23.85 -0.44
N GLY A 77 -1.02 22.79 0.34
CA GLY A 77 -2.32 22.11 0.44
C GLY A 77 -2.65 21.26 -0.79
N VAL A 78 -1.64 20.83 -1.53
CA VAL A 78 -1.81 20.01 -2.74
C VAL A 78 -1.92 18.55 -2.36
N THR A 79 -2.92 17.86 -2.89
CA THR A 79 -3.00 16.40 -2.85
C THR A 79 -2.32 15.83 -4.09
N VAL A 80 -1.23 15.10 -3.88
CA VAL A 80 -0.42 14.52 -4.97
C VAL A 80 -0.72 13.04 -5.05
N ILE A 81 -1.24 12.58 -6.17
CA ILE A 81 -1.60 11.19 -6.39
C ILE A 81 -0.58 10.56 -7.31
N TRP A 82 0.16 9.59 -6.78
CA TRP A 82 1.19 8.89 -7.52
C TRP A 82 0.56 7.77 -8.33
N VAL A 83 0.84 7.73 -9.62
CA VAL A 83 0.28 6.78 -10.58
C VAL A 83 1.41 6.07 -11.30
N ALA A 84 1.32 4.76 -11.44
CA ALA A 84 2.30 4.00 -12.22
C ALA A 84 1.61 2.98 -13.13
N ARG A 85 2.25 2.66 -14.25
CA ARG A 85 1.76 1.62 -15.16
C ARG A 85 2.05 0.25 -14.59
N ASP A 86 1.00 -0.49 -14.24
CA ASP A 86 1.12 -1.86 -13.74
C ASP A 86 1.73 -2.76 -14.84
N PRO A 87 2.73 -3.60 -14.53
CA PRO A 87 3.26 -4.59 -15.47
C PRO A 87 2.18 -5.52 -16.07
N ASN A 88 1.09 -5.75 -15.34
CA ASN A 88 -0.07 -6.54 -15.77
C ASN A 88 -1.09 -5.72 -16.59
N GLY A 89 -0.85 -4.44 -16.82
CA GLY A 89 -1.69 -3.57 -17.66
C GLY A 89 -2.50 -2.53 -16.88
N GLY A 90 -2.73 -1.40 -17.53
CA GLY A 90 -3.38 -0.22 -16.95
C GLY A 90 -2.44 0.64 -16.12
N SER A 91 -2.90 1.84 -15.78
CA SER A 91 -2.25 2.71 -14.80
C SER A 91 -3.01 2.60 -13.48
N LYS A 92 -2.31 2.59 -12.35
CA LYS A 92 -2.92 2.46 -11.04
C LYS A 92 -2.35 3.46 -10.04
N ILE A 93 -3.16 3.82 -9.04
CA ILE A 93 -2.69 4.61 -7.90
C ILE A 93 -1.72 3.75 -7.09
N VAL A 94 -0.53 4.27 -6.82
CA VAL A 94 0.49 3.62 -5.98
C VAL A 94 0.54 4.18 -4.57
N GLY A 95 0.04 5.40 -4.37
CA GLY A 95 0.07 6.11 -3.11
C GLY A 95 -0.21 7.59 -3.33
N TRP A 96 -0.22 8.37 -2.26
CA TRP A 96 -0.49 9.80 -2.32
C TRP A 96 0.22 10.56 -1.22
N TYR A 97 0.38 11.88 -1.42
CA TYR A 97 0.71 12.84 -0.38
C TYR A 97 -0.49 13.75 -0.15
N GLU A 98 -0.83 13.96 1.11
CA GLU A 98 -1.77 14.97 1.56
C GLU A 98 -1.01 16.21 2.02
N ASN A 99 -1.65 17.38 1.90
CA ASN A 99 -1.11 18.66 2.36
C ASN A 99 0.32 18.96 1.85
N ALA A 100 0.65 18.53 0.62
CA ALA A 100 1.96 18.73 0.04
C ALA A 100 2.16 20.18 -0.43
N THR A 101 3.41 20.61 -0.46
CA THR A 101 3.85 21.78 -1.20
C THR A 101 4.36 21.34 -2.57
N MET A 102 3.81 21.93 -3.63
CA MET A 102 4.26 21.77 -5.01
C MET A 102 5.03 23.01 -5.45
N PHE A 103 6.17 22.83 -6.12
CA PHE A 103 6.99 23.93 -6.65
C PHE A 103 6.84 24.07 -8.17
N SER A 104 7.01 25.29 -8.70
CA SER A 104 7.05 25.54 -10.14
C SER A 104 8.34 25.03 -10.79
N ASN A 105 9.44 25.05 -10.03
CA ASN A 105 10.76 24.56 -10.42
C ASN A 105 11.25 23.49 -9.44
N LEU A 106 12.08 22.57 -9.94
CA LEU A 106 12.75 21.57 -9.11
C LEU A 106 13.60 22.24 -8.02
N LYS A 107 13.49 21.75 -6.78
CA LYS A 107 14.30 22.18 -5.63
C LYS A 107 15.29 21.09 -5.23
N ASP A 108 16.43 21.46 -4.67
CA ASP A 108 17.45 20.50 -4.23
C ASP A 108 17.13 19.88 -2.87
N ARG A 109 17.24 18.55 -2.78
CA ARG A 109 17.00 17.83 -1.51
C ARG A 109 18.11 18.11 -0.49
N PRO A 110 17.79 18.15 0.82
CA PRO A 110 18.81 18.25 1.85
C PRO A 110 19.77 17.04 1.82
N LYS A 111 21.06 17.28 2.06
CA LYS A 111 22.09 16.24 2.20
C LYS A 111 21.66 15.13 3.19
N PRO A 112 22.07 13.86 2.97
CA PRO A 112 23.08 13.38 2.01
C PRO A 112 22.55 13.00 0.62
N LEU A 113 21.24 13.09 0.37
CA LEU A 113 20.65 12.69 -0.90
C LEU A 113 20.79 13.81 -1.94
N LYS A 114 21.46 13.53 -3.07
CA LYS A 114 21.75 14.49 -4.14
C LYS A 114 20.77 14.36 -5.33
N PHE A 115 19.49 14.57 -5.09
CA PHE A 115 18.52 14.68 -6.18
C PHE A 115 17.52 15.77 -5.89
N SER A 116 16.90 16.29 -6.95
CA SER A 116 15.90 17.32 -6.82
C SER A 116 14.52 16.75 -6.46
N TYR A 117 13.56 17.61 -6.15
CA TYR A 117 12.17 17.24 -5.92
C TYR A 117 11.24 18.35 -6.41
N LEU A 118 10.01 17.94 -6.74
CA LEU A 118 8.93 18.86 -7.14
C LEU A 118 7.89 19.02 -6.03
N PHE A 119 7.76 18.00 -5.18
CA PHE A 119 6.79 17.94 -4.09
C PHE A 119 7.48 17.67 -2.76
N VAL A 120 6.98 18.28 -1.69
CA VAL A 120 7.38 17.92 -0.32
C VAL A 120 6.15 17.84 0.57
N ALA A 121 6.10 16.82 1.43
CA ALA A 121 5.05 16.65 2.43
C ALA A 121 5.66 16.06 3.70
N HIS A 122 4.99 16.24 4.84
CA HIS A 122 5.37 15.53 6.06
C HIS A 122 5.13 14.03 5.86
N SER A 123 6.03 13.19 6.35
CA SER A 123 5.95 11.74 6.12
C SER A 123 4.70 11.09 6.71
N LYS A 124 4.08 11.72 7.72
CA LYS A 124 2.79 11.30 8.30
C LYS A 124 1.59 11.52 7.37
N ASP A 125 1.73 12.41 6.40
CA ASP A 125 0.71 12.78 5.42
C ASP A 125 0.97 12.06 4.08
N CYS A 126 1.90 11.10 4.06
CA CYS A 126 2.26 10.33 2.87
C CYS A 126 1.82 8.88 3.05
N VAL A 127 1.03 8.38 2.12
CA VAL A 127 0.55 7.01 2.12
C VAL A 127 1.09 6.29 0.89
N LEU A 128 1.87 5.23 1.12
CA LEU A 128 2.28 4.30 0.09
C LEU A 128 1.41 3.04 0.20
N LEU A 129 0.79 2.65 -0.91
CA LEU A 129 0.05 1.40 -0.98
C LEU A 129 1.00 0.22 -1.18
N GLU A 130 0.74 -0.85 -0.42
CA GLU A 130 1.29 -2.16 -0.73
C GLU A 130 0.84 -2.59 -2.13
N GLU A 131 1.64 -3.38 -2.82
CA GLU A 131 1.37 -3.76 -4.22
C GLU A 131 -0.01 -4.42 -4.39
N SER A 132 -0.45 -5.21 -3.40
CA SER A 132 -1.76 -5.85 -3.39
C SER A 132 -2.94 -4.90 -3.18
N GLN A 133 -2.70 -3.70 -2.68
CA GLN A 133 -3.72 -2.65 -2.48
C GLN A 133 -3.80 -1.68 -3.67
N ARG A 134 -2.89 -1.79 -4.65
CA ARG A 134 -2.91 -0.99 -5.87
C ARG A 134 -3.92 -1.58 -6.83
N THR A 135 -5.18 -1.27 -6.59
CA THR A 135 -6.31 -1.83 -7.32
C THR A 135 -7.04 -0.75 -8.13
N PHE A 136 -7.11 0.48 -7.61
CA PHE A 136 -7.72 1.62 -8.29
C PHE A 136 -7.04 1.92 -9.64
N ARG A 137 -7.78 1.74 -10.73
CA ARG A 137 -7.33 1.95 -12.11
C ARG A 137 -7.59 3.39 -12.57
N ILE A 138 -6.61 3.93 -13.28
CA ILE A 138 -6.67 5.22 -13.95
C ILE A 138 -6.75 4.95 -15.46
N GLU A 139 -7.93 5.16 -16.03
CA GLU A 139 -8.16 4.99 -17.48
C GLU A 139 -7.52 6.11 -18.30
N LYS A 140 -7.45 7.30 -17.72
CA LYS A 140 -6.88 8.47 -18.38
C LYS A 140 -5.38 8.31 -18.59
N ASN A 141 -4.93 8.43 -19.84
CA ASN A 141 -3.52 8.43 -20.17
C ASN A 141 -2.96 9.87 -20.13
N PHE A 142 -1.92 10.09 -19.31
CA PHE A 142 -1.18 11.34 -19.23
C PHE A 142 0.32 11.06 -19.12
N ARG A 143 1.17 12.02 -19.51
CA ARG A 143 2.64 11.79 -19.56
C ARG A 143 3.29 11.87 -18.19
N ASN A 144 3.24 13.02 -17.53
CA ASN A 144 3.98 13.23 -16.28
C ASN A 144 3.07 13.79 -15.19
N LEU A 145 2.50 14.97 -15.42
CA LEU A 145 1.55 15.61 -14.51
C LEU A 145 0.19 15.73 -15.18
N TRP A 146 -0.86 15.48 -14.41
CA TRP A 146 -2.22 15.79 -14.80
C TRP A 146 -2.95 16.49 -13.66
N TYR A 147 -3.51 17.66 -13.96
CA TYR A 147 -4.28 18.46 -13.02
C TYR A 147 -5.75 18.16 -13.23
N ALA A 148 -6.42 17.63 -12.22
CA ALA A 148 -7.86 17.44 -12.28
C ALA A 148 -8.50 18.81 -12.03
N LYS A 149 -8.78 19.60 -13.08
CA LYS A 149 -9.53 20.86 -12.96
C LYS A 149 -11.04 20.60 -12.97
N ASP A 150 -11.53 19.91 -13.99
CA ASP A 150 -12.96 19.89 -14.34
C ASP A 150 -13.64 18.51 -14.20
N GLU A 151 -13.01 17.54 -13.55
CA GLU A 151 -13.55 16.17 -13.43
C GLU A 151 -14.14 15.88 -12.04
N THR A 152 -15.29 16.48 -11.74
CA THR A 152 -15.92 16.40 -10.41
C THR A 152 -16.21 14.96 -9.97
N SER A 153 -16.89 14.16 -10.81
CA SER A 153 -17.27 12.78 -10.46
C SER A 153 -16.09 11.83 -10.32
N PHE A 154 -15.02 12.03 -11.10
CA PHE A 154 -13.80 11.25 -10.97
C PHE A 154 -13.01 11.63 -9.71
N LYS A 155 -12.91 12.93 -9.41
CA LYS A 155 -12.28 13.41 -8.17
C LYS A 155 -12.97 12.83 -6.95
N GLU A 156 -14.29 12.78 -6.92
CA GLU A 156 -15.06 12.22 -5.81
C GLU A 156 -14.67 10.77 -5.54
N LYS A 157 -14.67 9.91 -6.57
CA LYS A 157 -14.24 8.50 -6.45
C LYS A 157 -12.82 8.37 -5.92
N VAL A 158 -11.92 9.22 -6.39
CA VAL A 158 -10.54 9.23 -5.94
C VAL A 158 -10.45 9.66 -4.48
N ILE A 159 -11.11 10.75 -4.09
CA ILE A 159 -11.14 11.23 -2.70
C ILE A 159 -11.70 10.16 -1.75
N GLU A 160 -12.76 9.47 -2.15
CA GLU A 160 -13.33 8.35 -1.41
C GLU A 160 -12.31 7.21 -1.23
N PHE A 161 -11.65 6.78 -2.31
CA PHE A 161 -10.58 5.78 -2.24
C PHE A 161 -9.42 6.18 -1.31
N LEU A 162 -9.01 7.46 -1.33
CA LEU A 162 -7.98 7.96 -0.40
C LEU A 162 -8.45 7.94 1.05
N ALA A 163 -9.70 8.37 1.31
CA ALA A 163 -10.30 8.40 2.64
C ALA A 163 -10.45 7.00 3.25
N GLU A 164 -10.66 5.98 2.42
CA GLU A 164 -10.68 4.58 2.83
C GLU A 164 -9.29 3.95 3.03
N GLY A 165 -8.22 4.72 2.83
CA GLY A 165 -6.84 4.23 2.97
C GLY A 165 -6.43 3.29 1.84
N GLY A 166 -7.07 3.42 0.66
CA GLY A 166 -6.80 2.61 -0.52
C GLY A 166 -7.33 1.18 -0.45
N SER A 167 -8.37 0.94 0.35
CA SER A 167 -9.17 -0.29 0.23
C SER A 167 -10.22 -0.09 -0.86
N ASP A 168 -10.27 -0.96 -1.87
CA ASP A 168 -11.44 -1.07 -2.73
C ASP A 168 -12.57 -1.74 -1.93
N LEU A 169 -13.41 -0.95 -1.26
CA LEU A 169 -14.75 -1.39 -0.88
C LEU A 169 -15.79 -1.08 -1.97
N PHE A 170 -15.34 -0.78 -3.19
CA PHE A 170 -16.18 -0.71 -4.38
C PHE A 170 -16.78 -2.09 -4.68
N ILE A 171 -18.00 -2.29 -4.18
CA ILE A 171 -18.95 -3.25 -4.74
C ILE A 171 -19.46 -2.57 -6.01
N ASP A 172 -18.87 -2.88 -7.16
CA ASP A 172 -19.47 -2.50 -8.44
C ASP A 172 -20.92 -3.03 -8.47
N PRO A 173 -21.90 -2.26 -8.98
CA PRO A 173 -23.22 -2.80 -9.26
C PRO A 173 -23.03 -3.99 -10.20
N VAL A 174 -23.47 -5.16 -9.75
CA VAL A 174 -23.28 -6.45 -10.43
C VAL A 174 -23.68 -6.34 -11.92
N GLU A 175 -22.71 -6.29 -12.82
CA GLU A 175 -22.96 -6.63 -14.22
C GLU A 175 -23.13 -8.14 -14.30
N THR A 176 -24.37 -8.57 -14.56
CA THR A 176 -24.78 -9.96 -14.71
C THR A 176 -24.37 -10.51 -16.08
N ASP A 177 -23.07 -10.61 -16.34
CA ASP A 177 -22.44 -11.60 -17.23
C ASP A 177 -20.95 -11.27 -17.36
N PHE A 178 -20.13 -11.82 -16.46
CA PHE A 178 -18.68 -11.76 -16.58
C PHE A 178 -18.11 -13.18 -16.54
N SER A 179 -17.59 -13.64 -17.67
CA SER A 179 -16.79 -14.86 -17.74
C SER A 179 -15.35 -14.49 -18.11
N ASP A 180 -14.42 -14.79 -17.20
CA ASP A 180 -12.98 -14.59 -17.38
C ASP A 180 -12.27 -15.97 -17.38
N ILE A 181 -11.06 -16.03 -17.94
CA ILE A 181 -10.27 -17.26 -17.99
C ILE A 181 -9.65 -17.49 -16.61
N GLU A 182 -10.37 -18.23 -15.75
CA GLU A 182 -9.87 -18.68 -14.45
C GLU A 182 -8.84 -19.83 -14.62
N GLY A 183 -7.74 -19.78 -13.85
CA GLY A 183 -6.77 -20.89 -13.78
C GLY A 183 -5.33 -20.59 -14.22
N LYS A 184 -5.00 -19.36 -14.62
CA LYS A 184 -3.59 -18.98 -14.86
C LYS A 184 -2.80 -19.02 -13.55
N ARG A 185 -1.86 -19.97 -13.45
CA ARG A 185 -0.93 -20.10 -12.33
C ARG A 185 0.03 -18.91 -12.34
N LYS A 186 -0.18 -17.98 -11.41
CA LYS A 186 0.70 -16.84 -11.13
C LYS A 186 1.75 -17.29 -10.11
N LEU A 187 3.03 -17.07 -10.40
CA LEU A 187 4.09 -17.22 -9.39
C LEU A 187 4.08 -15.97 -8.50
N VAL A 188 3.73 -16.15 -7.23
CA VAL A 188 3.69 -15.10 -6.20
C VAL A 188 4.99 -15.20 -5.39
N ASN A 189 5.93 -14.27 -5.58
CA ASN A 189 7.09 -14.17 -4.68
C ASN A 189 6.70 -13.41 -3.41
N HIS A 190 6.52 -14.12 -2.31
CA HIS A 190 6.27 -13.55 -0.99
C HIS A 190 7.58 -13.07 -0.34
N LEU A 191 7.82 -11.76 -0.28
CA LEU A 191 8.69 -11.18 0.76
C LEU A 191 7.83 -10.89 2.00
N ARG A 192 7.39 -11.97 2.64
CA ARG A 192 6.87 -11.97 4.01
C ARG A 192 8.09 -11.84 4.93
N VAL A 193 7.98 -11.22 6.11
CA VAL A 193 8.87 -11.63 7.21
C VAL A 193 8.79 -13.15 7.25
N GLU A 194 9.92 -13.86 7.12
CA GLU A 194 9.91 -15.33 7.04
C GLU A 194 9.22 -15.88 8.29
N ARG A 195 7.92 -16.14 8.17
CA ARG A 195 7.17 -16.91 9.15
C ARG A 195 7.67 -18.32 8.92
N SER A 196 8.43 -18.84 9.87
CA SER A 196 8.99 -20.20 9.80
C SER A 196 7.87 -21.18 9.45
N SER A 197 7.91 -21.74 8.25
CA SER A 197 6.99 -22.79 7.81
C SER A 197 7.07 -24.01 8.74
N LYS A 198 8.25 -24.25 9.32
CA LYS A 198 8.49 -25.24 10.37
C LYS A 198 7.70 -24.92 11.65
N LEU A 199 7.62 -23.65 12.05
CA LEU A 199 6.87 -23.22 13.24
C LEU A 199 5.36 -23.39 13.04
N VAL A 200 4.84 -22.99 11.88
CA VAL A 200 3.41 -23.16 11.54
C VAL A 200 3.04 -24.64 11.46
N ARG A 201 3.90 -25.47 10.86
CA ARG A 201 3.68 -26.92 10.79
C ARG A 201 3.70 -27.55 12.18
N LYS A 202 4.72 -27.28 13.00
CA LYS A 202 4.78 -27.77 14.38
C LYS A 202 3.62 -27.29 15.24
N PHE A 203 3.15 -26.06 15.02
CA PHE A 203 1.95 -25.54 15.69
C PHE A 203 0.72 -26.38 15.30
N LYS A 204 0.48 -26.61 14.02
CA LYS A 204 -0.64 -27.45 13.56
C LYS A 204 -0.55 -28.90 14.06
N GLU A 205 0.65 -29.47 14.09
CA GLU A 205 0.91 -30.81 14.66
C GLU A 205 0.65 -30.85 16.18
N SER A 206 0.77 -29.72 16.88
CA SER A 206 0.49 -29.62 18.32
C SER A 206 -0.98 -29.38 18.66
N LEU A 207 -1.83 -29.09 17.66
CA LEU A 207 -3.25 -28.87 17.88
C LEU A 207 -3.96 -30.19 18.16
N GLN A 208 -4.75 -30.24 19.23
CA GLN A 208 -5.65 -31.37 19.51
C GLN A 208 -6.91 -31.31 18.65
N ASP A 209 -7.40 -30.09 18.34
CA ASP A 209 -8.52 -29.86 17.43
C ASP A 209 -8.26 -28.67 16.49
N PHE A 210 -8.92 -28.69 15.33
CA PHE A 210 -8.77 -27.68 14.27
C PHE A 210 -9.87 -26.62 14.36
N LYS A 211 -10.17 -26.18 15.58
CA LYS A 211 -11.22 -25.19 15.84
C LYS A 211 -10.66 -23.79 15.96
N CYS A 212 -11.45 -22.83 15.50
CA CYS A 212 -11.13 -21.42 15.66
C CYS A 212 -11.24 -21.00 17.13
N THR A 213 -10.14 -20.52 17.72
CA THR A 213 -10.11 -20.02 19.11
C THR A 213 -11.01 -18.79 19.33
N VAL A 214 -11.41 -18.10 18.25
CA VAL A 214 -12.22 -16.88 18.32
C VAL A 214 -13.72 -17.17 18.29
N CYS A 215 -14.16 -18.09 17.43
CA CYS A 215 -15.58 -18.29 17.14
C CYS A 215 -16.04 -19.75 17.16
N ASP A 216 -15.16 -20.68 17.54
CA ASP A 216 -15.38 -22.13 17.58
C ASP A 216 -15.73 -22.77 16.23
N PHE A 217 -15.50 -22.04 15.13
CA PHE A 217 -15.72 -22.57 13.79
C PHE A 217 -14.78 -23.74 13.50
N ASP A 218 -15.35 -24.80 12.92
CA ASP A 218 -14.68 -26.04 12.58
C ASP A 218 -14.93 -26.34 11.10
N PHE A 219 -13.87 -26.35 10.30
CA PHE A 219 -13.97 -26.57 8.86
C PHE A 219 -14.37 -28.00 8.52
N GLU A 220 -13.92 -28.99 9.27
CA GLU A 220 -14.29 -30.39 9.03
C GLU A 220 -15.75 -30.63 9.36
N LYS A 221 -16.24 -30.02 10.45
CA LYS A 221 -17.66 -30.10 10.80
C LYS A 221 -18.56 -29.42 9.75
N GLN A 222 -18.13 -28.27 9.22
CA GLN A 222 -18.95 -27.49 8.28
C GLN A 222 -18.87 -28.01 6.83
N TYR A 223 -17.70 -28.46 6.41
CA TYR A 223 -17.40 -28.78 5.01
C TYR A 223 -17.03 -30.25 4.78
N GLY A 224 -17.01 -31.08 5.82
CA GLY A 224 -16.61 -32.49 5.73
C GLY A 224 -15.13 -32.65 5.43
N ASP A 225 -14.78 -33.68 4.66
CA ASP A 225 -13.39 -34.09 4.43
C ASP A 225 -12.50 -32.99 3.83
N ILE A 226 -13.05 -32.08 3.04
CA ILE A 226 -12.29 -30.95 2.46
C ILE A 226 -11.84 -29.93 3.51
N GLY A 227 -12.51 -29.89 4.67
CA GLY A 227 -12.15 -29.05 5.80
C GLY A 227 -11.25 -29.74 6.82
N ARG A 228 -10.94 -31.04 6.64
CA ARG A 228 -10.12 -31.81 7.56
C ARG A 228 -8.73 -31.21 7.72
N HIS A 229 -8.29 -31.05 8.97
CA HIS A 229 -7.00 -30.46 9.35
C HIS A 229 -6.78 -29.02 8.80
N PHE A 230 -7.84 -28.30 8.44
CA PHE A 230 -7.75 -26.95 7.91
C PHE A 230 -7.99 -25.90 9.00
N ILE A 231 -6.96 -25.11 9.30
CA ILE A 231 -7.03 -23.92 10.14
C ILE A 231 -5.86 -22.98 9.85
N GLU A 232 -6.00 -21.68 10.13
CA GLU A 232 -4.97 -20.68 9.90
C GLU A 232 -4.26 -20.32 11.22
N ALA A 233 -2.94 -20.12 11.15
CA ALA A 233 -2.14 -19.71 12.31
C ALA A 233 -1.91 -18.19 12.29
N HIS A 234 -2.38 -17.51 13.33
CA HIS A 234 -2.25 -16.07 13.51
C HIS A 234 -1.30 -15.75 14.67
N HIS A 235 -0.42 -14.75 14.51
CA HIS A 235 0.48 -14.33 15.59
C HIS A 235 -0.26 -13.40 16.54
N ILE A 236 -0.32 -13.74 17.83
CA ILE A 236 -1.06 -12.97 18.84
C ILE A 236 -0.45 -11.57 19.04
N LYS A 237 0.86 -11.44 18.86
CA LYS A 237 1.58 -10.16 18.84
C LYS A 237 1.98 -9.80 17.40
N PRO A 238 1.76 -8.55 16.95
CA PRO A 238 2.19 -8.10 15.63
C PRO A 238 3.70 -8.28 15.46
N VAL A 239 4.12 -8.85 14.33
CA VAL A 239 5.54 -9.11 14.02
C VAL A 239 6.36 -7.80 13.97
N SER A 240 5.70 -6.66 13.73
CA SER A 240 6.29 -5.31 13.78
C SER A 240 6.69 -4.83 15.19
N SER A 241 6.27 -5.52 16.25
CA SER A 241 6.58 -5.15 17.64
C SER A 241 7.88 -5.78 18.18
N TYR A 242 8.49 -6.71 17.45
CA TYR A 242 9.72 -7.37 17.89
C TYR A 242 10.95 -6.51 17.55
N LYS A 243 11.66 -6.03 18.58
CA LYS A 243 12.98 -5.39 18.42
C LYS A 243 14.00 -6.47 18.06
N SER A 244 14.44 -6.46 16.80
CA SER A 244 15.64 -7.06 16.19
C SER A 244 16.01 -8.54 16.43
N ASP A 245 15.51 -9.28 17.42
CA ASP A 245 15.86 -10.70 17.65
C ASP A 245 14.67 -11.53 18.20
N GLY A 246 13.46 -11.30 17.67
CA GLY A 246 12.24 -11.92 18.19
C GLY A 246 12.14 -13.42 17.92
N ILE A 247 12.57 -14.26 18.87
CA ILE A 247 12.24 -15.69 18.89
C ILE A 247 10.72 -15.81 19.06
N THR A 248 10.03 -16.33 18.04
CA THR A 248 8.60 -16.67 18.11
C THR A 248 8.44 -18.14 18.46
N SER A 249 7.53 -18.43 19.39
CA SER A 249 7.23 -19.79 19.83
C SER A 249 5.83 -20.24 19.39
N ILE A 250 5.56 -21.54 19.49
CA ILE A 250 4.22 -22.11 19.24
C ILE A 250 3.16 -21.43 20.12
N LYS A 251 3.53 -20.94 21.31
CA LYS A 251 2.62 -20.25 22.25
C LYS A 251 2.19 -18.86 21.79
N ASP A 252 2.89 -18.28 20.83
CA ASP A 252 2.58 -16.95 20.28
C ASP A 252 1.63 -17.02 19.07
N LEU A 253 1.11 -18.22 18.78
CA LEU A 253 0.20 -18.49 17.68
C LEU A 253 -1.19 -18.83 18.22
N ALA A 254 -2.21 -18.35 17.51
CA ALA A 254 -3.61 -18.70 17.71
C ALA A 254 -4.15 -19.38 16.45
N ALA A 255 -4.98 -20.41 16.65
CA ALA A 255 -5.69 -21.11 15.59
C ALA A 255 -6.98 -20.32 15.26
N VAL A 256 -7.08 -19.78 14.05
CA VAL A 256 -8.20 -18.94 13.62
C VAL A 256 -8.75 -19.40 12.29
N CYS A 257 -10.06 -19.23 12.07
CA CYS A 257 -10.66 -19.46 10.76
C CYS A 257 -10.38 -18.29 9.81
N SER A 258 -10.52 -18.52 8.50
CA SER A 258 -10.26 -17.52 7.46
C SER A 258 -11.02 -16.21 7.67
N ASN A 259 -12.25 -16.28 8.17
CA ASN A 259 -13.07 -15.10 8.48
C ASN A 259 -12.51 -14.31 9.66
N CYS A 260 -12.18 -14.98 10.77
CA CYS A 260 -11.61 -14.33 11.95
C CYS A 260 -10.21 -13.78 11.66
N HIS A 261 -9.40 -14.51 10.89
CA HIS A 261 -8.08 -14.05 10.50
C HIS A 261 -8.15 -12.76 9.69
N ARG A 262 -9.12 -12.65 8.77
CA ARG A 262 -9.37 -11.39 8.05
C ARG A 262 -9.82 -10.27 8.99
N MET A 263 -10.70 -10.56 9.96
CA MET A 263 -11.16 -9.53 10.91
C MET A 263 -10.04 -9.00 11.82
N LEU A 264 -9.08 -9.86 12.21
CA LEU A 264 -7.91 -9.45 12.98
C LEU A 264 -6.99 -8.48 12.22
N HIS A 265 -7.04 -8.49 10.89
CA HIS A 265 -6.24 -7.61 10.03
C HIS A 265 -7.03 -6.45 9.42
N ARG A 266 -8.31 -6.27 9.77
CA ARG A 266 -9.19 -5.29 9.12
C ARG A 266 -8.99 -3.84 9.58
N ASN A 267 -8.59 -3.61 10.83
CA ASN A 267 -8.46 -2.26 11.40
C ASN A 267 -7.02 -1.95 11.82
N VAL A 268 -6.68 -0.66 11.92
CA VAL A 268 -5.42 -0.17 12.52
C VAL A 268 -5.78 0.79 13.67
N PRO A 269 -5.35 0.54 14.93
CA PRO A 269 -4.54 -0.60 15.36
C PRO A 269 -5.29 -1.94 15.23
N GLN A 270 -4.53 -3.00 14.93
CA GLN A 270 -5.09 -4.35 14.76
C GLN A 270 -5.68 -4.83 16.10
N PRO A 271 -6.93 -5.31 16.13
CA PRO A 271 -7.51 -5.88 17.33
C PRO A 271 -6.78 -7.16 17.71
N SER A 272 -6.58 -7.37 19.01
CA SER A 272 -6.07 -8.65 19.51
C SER A 272 -7.11 -9.76 19.34
N VAL A 273 -6.66 -11.01 19.40
CA VAL A 273 -7.54 -12.19 19.45
C VAL A 273 -8.60 -12.04 20.55
N ASN A 274 -8.22 -11.51 21.71
CA ASN A 274 -9.12 -11.27 22.82
C ASN A 274 -10.16 -10.18 22.51
N ASP A 275 -9.77 -9.10 21.84
CA ASP A 275 -10.70 -8.03 21.45
C ASP A 275 -11.78 -8.55 20.51
N LEU A 276 -11.39 -9.43 19.57
CA LEU A 276 -12.33 -10.04 18.63
C LEU A 276 -13.27 -11.02 19.33
N ILE A 277 -12.77 -11.82 20.29
CA ILE A 277 -13.60 -12.68 21.15
C ILE A 277 -14.64 -11.86 21.90
N GLN A 278 -14.24 -10.75 22.53
CA GLN A 278 -15.17 -9.88 23.26
C GLN A 278 -16.21 -9.25 22.34
N THR A 279 -15.82 -8.87 21.13
CA THR A 279 -16.72 -8.32 20.12
C THR A 279 -17.81 -9.32 19.73
N ILE A 280 -17.44 -10.58 19.49
CA ILE A 280 -18.40 -11.63 19.14
C ILE A 280 -19.30 -11.96 20.34
N LYS A 281 -18.76 -12.05 21.56
CA LYS A 281 -19.53 -12.34 22.78
C LYS A 281 -20.57 -11.27 23.07
N LYS A 282 -20.24 -9.98 22.88
CA LYS A 282 -21.18 -8.86 23.06
C LYS A 282 -22.38 -8.92 22.11
N ARG A 283 -22.24 -9.55 20.93
CA ARG A 283 -23.33 -9.70 19.94
C ARG A 283 -24.20 -10.94 20.13
N LYS A 284 -23.75 -11.90 20.96
CA LYS A 284 -24.50 -13.14 21.28
C LYS A 284 -25.35 -13.01 22.55
N LYS A 285 -25.26 -11.88 23.26
CA LYS A 285 -26.19 -11.46 24.32
C LYS A 285 -27.24 -10.54 23.72
#